data_AF-A0A4S2H016-F1
#
_entry.id   AF-A0A4S2H016-F1
#
_cell.length_a   1.000
_cell.length_b   1.000
_cell.length_c   1.000
_cell.angle_alpha   90.00
_cell.angle_beta   90.00
_cell.angle_gamma   90.00
#
_symmetry.space_group_name_H-M   'P 1'
#
loop_
_entity.id
_entity.type
_entity.pdbx_description
1 polymer ?
#
loop_
_entity_poly.entity_id
_entity_poly.type
_entity_poly.pdbx_seq_one_letter_code
_entity_poly.pdbx_strand_id
1 'polypeptide(L)'
;RLQVEHPVTEEVTGYDLVELQLRVAAGGSVPEQDAISLSGHAVEARLYAEDPATGFLPSTGPLHRLDLSQPGSGVRVDSGVEEGGEVSIHYDPMIAKLIAH
;
A
#
# COMPACT_ATOMS: atom_id res chain seq x y z
N ARG A 1 3.97 -15.68 -0.12
CA ARG A 1 4.51 -14.30 -0.10
C ARG A 1 3.34 -13.34 0.03
N LEU A 2 3.54 -12.20 0.70
CA LEU A 2 2.53 -11.15 0.76
C LEU A 2 2.31 -10.55 -0.63
N GLN A 3 1.07 -10.18 -0.96
CA GLN A 3 0.76 -9.44 -2.18
C GLN A 3 0.86 -7.94 -1.93
N VAL A 4 1.14 -7.16 -2.96
CA VAL A 4 1.25 -5.69 -2.83
C VAL A 4 -0.10 -5.11 -2.38
N GLU A 5 -1.19 -5.63 -2.94
CA GLU A 5 -2.59 -5.30 -2.67
C GLU A 5 -3.16 -5.87 -1.35
N HIS A 6 -2.33 -6.39 -0.44
CA HIS A 6 -2.83 -6.89 0.84
C HIS A 6 -3.64 -5.87 1.67
N PRO A 7 -3.39 -4.53 1.63
CA PRO A 7 -4.15 -3.60 2.46
C PRO A 7 -5.64 -3.63 2.22
N VAL A 8 -6.13 -3.89 0.99
CA VAL A 8 -7.59 -3.98 0.77
C VAL A 8 -8.23 -5.10 1.57
N THR A 9 -7.47 -6.17 1.87
CA THR A 9 -7.93 -7.24 2.77
C THR A 9 -7.89 -6.78 4.22
N GLU A 10 -6.84 -6.07 4.62
CA GLU A 10 -6.68 -5.57 5.98
C GLU A 10 -7.80 -4.60 6.35
N GLU A 11 -8.14 -3.67 5.45
CA GLU A 11 -9.19 -2.67 5.70
C GLU A 11 -10.58 -3.31 5.90
N VAL A 12 -10.91 -4.39 5.17
CA VAL A 12 -12.23 -5.03 5.29
C VAL A 12 -12.30 -6.12 6.36
N THR A 13 -11.17 -6.72 6.74
CA THR A 13 -11.12 -7.80 7.75
C THR A 13 -10.71 -7.31 9.14
N GLY A 14 -10.01 -6.19 9.23
CA GLY A 14 -9.39 -5.68 10.46
C GLY A 14 -8.16 -6.46 10.92
N TYR A 15 -7.64 -7.39 10.12
CA TYR A 15 -6.41 -8.13 10.43
C TYR A 15 -5.19 -7.49 9.78
N ASP A 16 -4.11 -7.35 10.55
CA ASP A 16 -2.77 -7.05 10.03
C ASP A 16 -2.12 -8.36 9.51
N LEU A 17 -1.96 -8.46 8.20
CA LEU A 17 -1.45 -9.64 7.54
C LEU A 17 0.08 -9.79 7.71
N VAL A 18 0.80 -8.69 7.91
CA VAL A 18 2.24 -8.72 8.23
C VAL A 18 2.44 -9.26 9.64
N GLU A 19 1.64 -8.79 10.61
CA GLU A 19 1.64 -9.29 11.98
C GLU A 19 1.34 -10.79 12.00
N LEU A 20 0.29 -11.25 11.29
CA LEU A 20 -0.05 -12.66 11.21
C LEU A 20 1.06 -13.51 10.57
N GLN A 21 1.75 -12.99 9.55
CA GLN A 21 2.90 -13.68 8.96
C GLN A 21 4.04 -13.87 9.98
N LEU A 22 4.36 -12.83 10.76
CA LEU A 22 5.38 -12.91 11.81
C LEU A 22 4.96 -13.88 12.92
N ARG A 23 3.68 -13.85 13.32
CA ARG A 23 3.10 -14.76 14.33
C ARG A 23 3.24 -16.22 13.92
N VAL A 24 2.87 -16.56 12.68
CA VAL A 24 2.99 -17.93 12.16
C VAL A 24 4.46 -18.33 12.04
N ALA A 25 5.34 -17.44 11.59
CA ALA A 25 6.77 -17.71 11.51
C ALA A 25 7.39 -18.00 12.90
N ALA A 26 6.83 -17.45 13.97
CA ALA A 26 7.19 -17.74 15.36
C ALA A 26 6.53 -18.99 15.96
N GLY A 27 5.79 -19.78 15.16
CA GLY A 27 5.11 -21.00 15.61
C GLY A 27 3.70 -20.80 16.18
N GLY A 28 3.13 -19.59 16.04
CA GLY A 28 1.73 -19.31 16.38
C GLY A 28 0.74 -19.75 15.30
N SER A 29 -0.54 -19.46 15.51
CA SER A 29 -1.64 -19.77 14.58
C SER A 29 -2.32 -18.52 14.02
N VAL A 30 -3.16 -18.73 13.00
CA VAL A 30 -4.05 -17.72 12.41
C VAL A 30 -5.45 -17.78 13.07
N PRO A 31 -6.29 -16.75 12.91
CA PRO A 31 -7.68 -16.81 13.33
C PRO A 31 -8.44 -17.97 12.66
N GLU A 32 -9.37 -18.56 13.40
CA GLU A 32 -10.32 -19.54 12.86
C GLU A 32 -11.33 -18.85 11.93
N GLN A 33 -11.89 -19.60 10.99
CA GLN A 33 -12.75 -19.06 9.94
C GLN A 33 -13.98 -18.31 10.46
N ASP A 34 -14.54 -18.73 11.60
CA ASP A 34 -15.71 -18.13 12.25
C ASP A 34 -15.39 -16.81 12.98
N ALA A 35 -14.12 -16.54 13.27
CA ALA A 35 -13.66 -15.26 13.82
C ALA A 35 -13.49 -14.18 12.74
N ILE A 36 -13.44 -14.55 11.46
CA ILE A 36 -13.21 -13.63 10.34
C ILE A 36 -14.55 -13.06 9.88
N SER A 37 -14.71 -11.75 10.02
CA SER A 37 -15.84 -11.01 9.47
C SER A 37 -15.36 -9.98 8.45
N LEU A 38 -16.23 -9.64 7.49
CA LEU A 38 -15.98 -8.61 6.50
C LEU A 38 -16.86 -7.39 6.79
N SER A 39 -16.25 -6.21 6.86
CA SER A 39 -16.93 -4.94 7.06
C SER A 39 -16.64 -4.02 5.89
N GLY A 40 -17.69 -3.51 5.23
CA GLY A 40 -17.56 -2.54 4.14
C GLY A 40 -16.88 -3.10 2.89
N HIS A 41 -16.22 -2.21 2.16
CA HIS A 41 -15.42 -2.52 0.97
C HIS A 41 -14.10 -1.76 1.09
N ALA A 42 -13.11 -2.08 0.27
CA ALA A 42 -11.91 -1.25 0.18
C ALA A 42 -11.40 -1.23 -1.26
N VAL A 43 -10.77 -0.12 -1.64
CA VAL A 43 -10.14 0.06 -2.95
C VAL A 43 -8.73 0.60 -2.74
N GLU A 44 -7.76 0.00 -3.44
CA GLU A 44 -6.38 0.48 -3.52
C GLU A 44 -6.12 1.10 -4.90
N ALA A 45 -5.59 2.31 -4.91
CA ALA A 45 -5.00 2.94 -6.08
C ALA A 45 -3.48 3.04 -5.89
N ARG A 46 -2.71 2.61 -6.89
CA ARG A 46 -1.25 2.72 -6.91
C ARG A 46 -0.86 4.01 -7.63
N LEU A 47 -0.16 4.88 -6.92
CA LEU A 47 0.44 6.07 -7.49
C LEU A 47 1.80 5.69 -8.06
N TYR A 48 1.89 5.62 -9.39
CA TYR A 48 3.11 5.34 -10.13
C TYR A 48 3.75 6.62 -10.66
N ALA A 49 5.07 6.69 -10.59
CA ALA A 49 5.89 7.64 -11.31
C ALA A 49 5.99 7.24 -12.79
N GLU A 50 4.85 7.26 -13.47
CA GLU A 50 4.71 6.96 -14.89
C GLU A 50 3.92 8.10 -15.54
N ASP A 51 4.24 8.41 -16.79
CA ASP A 51 3.55 9.46 -17.54
C ASP A 51 2.53 8.85 -18.54
N PRO A 52 1.21 8.97 -18.28
CA PRO A 52 0.19 8.45 -19.18
C PRO A 52 0.22 9.10 -20.57
N ALA A 53 0.68 10.35 -20.69
CA ALA A 53 0.72 11.07 -21.97
C ALA A 53 1.79 10.52 -22.92
N THR A 54 2.83 9.88 -22.37
CA THR A 54 3.90 9.25 -23.14
C THR A 54 3.80 7.72 -23.17
N GLY A 55 2.63 7.17 -22.80
CA GLY A 55 2.38 5.73 -22.83
C GLY A 55 2.87 4.99 -21.59
N PHE A 56 2.77 5.63 -20.42
CA PHE A 56 3.18 5.09 -19.12
C PHE A 56 4.68 4.80 -19.02
N LEU A 57 5.51 5.64 -19.67
CA LEU A 57 6.95 5.55 -19.48
C LEU A 57 7.32 5.96 -18.04
N PRO A 58 8.27 5.27 -17.39
CA PRO A 58 8.75 5.65 -16.06
C PRO A 58 9.31 7.09 -16.06
N SER A 59 8.91 7.85 -15.05
CA SER A 59 9.36 9.22 -14.77
C SER A 59 10.23 9.22 -13.52
N THR A 60 11.54 9.20 -13.71
CA THR A 60 12.51 9.17 -12.61
C THR A 60 13.06 10.54 -12.27
N GLY A 61 13.55 10.71 -11.04
CA GLY A 61 14.17 11.94 -10.57
C GLY A 61 13.66 12.40 -9.22
N PRO A 62 14.04 13.63 -8.80
CA PRO A 62 13.72 14.15 -7.48
C PRO A 62 12.24 14.47 -7.32
N LEU A 63 11.70 14.16 -6.15
CA LEU A 63 10.35 14.53 -5.73
C LEU A 63 10.36 15.93 -5.12
N HIS A 64 10.25 16.95 -5.97
CA HIS A 64 10.22 18.36 -5.51
C HIS A 64 9.04 18.69 -4.60
N ARG A 65 7.92 17.99 -4.75
CA ARG A 65 6.72 18.15 -3.94
C ARG A 65 6.03 16.79 -3.78
N LEU A 66 5.77 16.39 -2.55
CA LEU A 66 4.95 15.21 -2.23
C LEU A 66 4.32 15.41 -0.84
N ASP A 67 3.03 15.75 -0.81
CA ASP A 67 2.30 15.89 0.45
C ASP A 67 1.31 14.73 0.62
N LEU A 68 1.67 13.81 1.51
CA LEU A 68 0.84 12.67 1.93
C LEU A 68 0.41 12.80 3.41
N SER A 69 0.64 13.97 4.03
CA SER A 69 0.54 14.16 5.50
C SER A 69 -0.88 14.27 6.03
N GLN A 70 -1.85 14.58 5.17
CA GLN A 70 -3.25 14.77 5.54
C GLN A 70 -4.17 13.89 4.68
N PRO A 71 -4.13 12.56 4.86
CA PRO A 71 -5.10 11.70 4.19
C PRO A 71 -6.51 12.03 4.68
N GLY A 72 -7.50 11.87 3.79
CA GLY A 72 -8.91 11.99 4.15
C GLY A 72 -9.30 10.94 5.20
N SER A 73 -10.44 11.16 5.88
CA SER A 73 -10.99 10.14 6.78
C SER A 73 -11.24 8.83 6.01
N GLY A 74 -10.84 7.70 6.59
CA GLY A 74 -10.95 6.39 5.93
C GLY A 74 -9.90 6.13 4.85
N VAL A 75 -8.88 6.99 4.72
CA VAL A 75 -7.78 6.81 3.76
C VAL A 75 -6.50 6.40 4.49
N ARG A 76 -5.99 5.23 4.12
CA ARG A 76 -4.65 4.75 4.45
C ARG A 76 -3.69 5.06 3.32
N VAL A 77 -2.46 5.41 3.68
CA VAL A 77 -1.38 5.66 2.72
C VAL A 77 -0.17 4.84 3.11
N ASP A 78 0.27 3.95 2.22
CA ASP A 78 1.55 3.26 2.34
C ASP A 78 2.51 3.87 1.30
N SER A 79 3.64 4.43 1.72
CA SER A 79 4.66 4.97 0.80
C SER A 79 6.07 4.55 1.21
N GLY A 80 6.93 4.37 0.21
CA GLY A 80 8.36 4.09 0.38
C GLY A 80 9.26 5.30 0.08
N VAL A 81 8.68 6.47 -0.19
CA VAL A 81 9.39 7.71 -0.54
C VAL A 81 8.79 8.90 0.22
N GLU A 82 9.52 10.00 0.25
CA GLU A 82 9.11 11.25 0.92
C GLU A 82 9.47 12.47 0.06
N GLU A 83 8.90 13.63 0.39
CA GLU A 83 9.25 14.89 -0.26
C GLU A 83 10.76 15.17 -0.15
N GLY A 84 11.38 15.60 -1.25
CA GLY A 84 12.83 15.77 -1.34
C GLY A 84 13.60 14.47 -1.63
N GLY A 85 12.95 13.31 -1.60
CA GLY A 85 13.50 12.04 -2.05
C GLY A 85 13.63 11.92 -3.57
N GLU A 86 13.94 10.71 -4.05
CA GLU A 86 14.14 10.43 -5.48
C GLU A 86 13.46 9.12 -5.88
N VAL A 87 12.81 9.12 -7.06
CA VAL A 87 12.41 7.89 -7.75
C VAL A 87 13.54 7.46 -8.66
N SER A 88 14.24 6.39 -8.29
CA SER A 88 15.39 5.87 -9.03
C SER A 88 14.98 5.02 -10.24
N ILE A 89 15.82 5.00 -11.28
CA ILE A 89 15.70 4.08 -12.43
C ILE A 89 15.92 2.60 -12.09
N HIS A 90 16.44 2.31 -10.90
CA HIS A 90 16.86 0.95 -10.52
C HIS A 90 15.75 0.11 -9.87
N TYR A 91 14.60 0.70 -9.56
CA TYR A 91 13.51 0.07 -8.82
C TYR A 91 12.15 0.28 -9.50
N ASP A 92 11.12 -0.33 -8.94
CA ASP A 92 9.73 -0.12 -9.35
C ASP A 92 9.33 1.36 -9.18
N PRO A 93 8.65 2.00 -10.17
CA PRO A 93 8.29 3.41 -10.10
C PRO A 93 7.14 3.74 -9.12
N MET A 94 6.73 2.82 -8.25
CA MET A 94 5.62 3.06 -7.33
C MET A 94 6.00 4.06 -6.23
N ILE A 95 5.25 5.16 -6.15
CA ILE A 95 5.41 6.21 -5.13
C ILE A 95 4.64 5.85 -3.86
N ALA A 96 3.38 5.46 -4.01
CA ALA A 96 2.50 5.17 -2.88
C ALA A 96 1.34 4.25 -3.27
N LYS A 97 0.74 3.63 -2.26
CA LYS A 97 -0.58 3.01 -2.33
C LYS A 97 -1.55 3.89 -1.54
N LEU A 98 -2.64 4.29 -2.16
CA LEU A 98 -3.75 5.02 -1.55
C LEU A 98 -4.89 4.04 -1.38
N ILE A 99 -5.29 3.78 -0.14
CA ILE A 99 -6.30 2.77 0.17
C ILE A 99 -7.46 3.46 0.87
N ALA A 100 -8.66 3.30 0.34
CA ALA A 100 -9.89 3.84 0.91
C ALA A 100 -10.84 2.70 1.28
N HIS A 101 -11.36 2.75 2.51
CA HIS A 101 -12.41 1.87 3.05
C HIS A 101 -13.80 2.48 2.85
#